data_AF-D9W722-F1
#
_entry.id   AF-D9W722-F1
#
_cell.length_a   1.000
_cell.length_b   1.000
_cell.length_c   1.000
_cell.angle_alpha   90.00
_cell.angle_beta   90.00
_cell.angle_gamma   90.00
#
_symmetry.space_group_name_H-M   'P 1'
#
loop_
_entity.id
_entity.type
_entity.pdbx_description
1 polymer ?
#
loop_
_entity_poly.entity_id
_entity_poly.type
_entity_poly.pdbx_seq_one_letter_code
_entity_poly.pdbx_strand_id
1 'polypeptide(L)'
;MRYALYKTDPDLQAAHAAFPWFVTWDDHETENNYAGDVDDNNDPPEEFLIRRAAAYRAYWENMPLRMPQRPDGPDMRLYRRFHYGRLAQFDILDTRQYRSDQAYGDGWQYPGPESEDPSRTLTGATQERWLLDGFRRSTATWNVLPQQVTFSQRKNTTADRSKLSMDAWDGYPASRSRVLAGVEQAGIENFVVLTGDVHVHYALDIKKDFNNPSSQTLGVEFVGTSITSGKDGADKPANWSTMTTANPHMKFYNGRRGYVTVTLDGDQARADYKTVSAVTTPNAPLTTAASFVSEAGNPGLQQV
;
A
#
# COMPACT_ATOMS: atom_id res chain seq x y z
N MET A 1 0.29 -1.38 -26.41
CA MET A 1 -0.80 -0.43 -26.72
C MET A 1 -1.48 0.16 -25.45
N ARG A 2 -1.43 -0.47 -24.27
CA ARG A 2 -2.09 0.03 -23.04
C ARG A 2 -1.40 1.24 -22.37
N TYR A 3 -0.07 1.21 -22.16
CA TYR A 3 0.64 2.35 -21.55
C TYR A 3 0.46 3.65 -22.32
N ALA A 4 0.58 3.59 -23.65
CA ALA A 4 0.39 4.76 -24.51
C ALA A 4 -0.99 5.39 -24.31
N LEU A 5 -2.07 4.60 -24.23
CA LEU A 5 -3.43 5.10 -23.99
C LEU A 5 -3.52 5.95 -22.71
N TYR A 6 -2.91 5.50 -21.61
CA TYR A 6 -2.92 6.25 -20.35
C TYR A 6 -1.97 7.45 -20.41
N LYS A 7 -0.77 7.26 -20.95
CA LYS A 7 0.29 8.29 -21.03
C LYS A 7 0.01 9.39 -22.06
N THR A 8 -1.02 9.26 -22.90
CA THR A 8 -1.50 10.34 -23.78
C THR A 8 -2.41 11.35 -23.07
N ASP A 9 -2.85 11.07 -21.85
CA ASP A 9 -3.65 12.02 -21.07
C ASP A 9 -2.82 13.28 -20.72
N PRO A 10 -3.31 14.49 -21.04
CA PRO A 10 -2.55 15.72 -20.83
C PRO A 10 -2.32 16.05 -19.35
N ASP A 11 -3.24 15.69 -18.46
CA ASP A 11 -3.11 15.94 -17.03
C ASP A 11 -2.04 15.01 -16.43
N LEU A 12 -2.01 13.74 -16.86
CA LEU A 12 -0.96 12.80 -16.47
C LEU A 12 0.41 13.24 -17.01
N GLN A 13 0.49 13.74 -18.24
CA GLN A 13 1.72 14.29 -18.80
C GLN A 13 2.21 15.49 -18.00
N ALA A 14 1.31 16.43 -17.67
CA ALA A 14 1.65 17.62 -16.89
C ALA A 14 2.19 17.24 -15.50
N ALA A 15 1.56 16.27 -14.81
CA ALA A 15 2.01 15.81 -13.50
C ALA A 15 3.38 15.11 -13.56
N HIS A 16 3.66 14.34 -14.62
CA HIS A 16 4.98 13.75 -14.87
C HIS A 16 6.07 14.78 -15.19
N ALA A 17 5.72 15.86 -15.88
CA ALA A 17 6.65 16.93 -16.21
C ALA A 17 6.98 17.81 -14.99
N ALA A 18 6.06 17.95 -14.04
CA ALA A 18 6.20 18.84 -12.89
C ALA A 18 7.10 18.28 -11.77
N PHE A 19 7.18 16.96 -11.61
CA PHE A 19 7.85 16.33 -10.46
C PHE A 19 8.66 15.10 -10.87
N PRO A 20 9.71 14.70 -10.11
CA PRO A 20 10.29 13.37 -10.22
C PRO A 20 9.35 12.31 -9.61
N TRP A 21 9.19 11.17 -10.28
CA TRP A 21 8.29 10.10 -9.83
C TRP A 21 9.08 8.89 -9.34
N PHE A 22 8.78 8.45 -8.12
CA PHE A 22 9.24 7.17 -7.58
C PHE A 22 8.09 6.17 -7.66
N VAL A 23 8.12 5.33 -8.70
CA VAL A 23 7.01 4.43 -9.01
C VAL A 23 7.27 3.01 -8.50
N THR A 24 6.20 2.34 -8.07
CA THR A 24 6.11 0.89 -7.94
C THR A 24 4.83 0.43 -8.64
N TRP A 25 4.66 -0.85 -8.91
CA TRP A 25 3.43 -1.41 -9.48
C TRP A 25 2.53 -1.99 -8.40
N ASP A 26 1.33 -2.37 -8.81
CA ASP A 26 0.50 -3.37 -8.16
C ASP A 26 0.14 -4.50 -9.17
N ASP A 27 -1.03 -5.12 -9.02
CA ASP A 27 -1.50 -6.23 -9.84
C ASP A 27 -1.82 -5.82 -11.29
N HIS A 28 -2.58 -4.74 -11.46
CA HIS A 28 -3.15 -4.32 -12.74
C HIS A 28 -2.14 -3.83 -13.79
N GLU A 29 -0.86 -3.68 -13.43
CA GLU A 29 0.22 -3.55 -14.41
C GLU A 29 0.45 -4.84 -15.22
N THR A 30 -0.01 -5.99 -14.71
CA THR A 30 0.07 -7.32 -15.35
C THR A 30 -1.32 -7.97 -15.51
N GLU A 31 -1.98 -8.25 -14.38
CA GLU A 31 -3.27 -8.92 -14.30
C GLU A 31 -3.86 -8.74 -12.90
N ASN A 32 -5.18 -8.65 -12.81
CA ASN A 32 -5.91 -8.60 -11.55
C ASN A 32 -5.38 -9.68 -10.58
N ASN A 33 -5.12 -9.31 -9.33
CA ASN A 33 -4.83 -10.21 -8.23
C ASN A 33 -3.66 -11.22 -8.40
N TYR A 34 -2.76 -11.06 -9.38
CA TYR A 34 -1.67 -12.03 -9.55
C TYR A 34 -0.76 -12.14 -8.31
N ALA A 35 -0.18 -13.34 -8.10
CA ALA A 35 0.65 -13.67 -6.96
C ALA A 35 1.88 -14.48 -7.37
N GLY A 36 3.02 -13.80 -7.45
CA GLY A 36 4.24 -14.43 -7.93
C GLY A 36 4.08 -14.89 -9.38
N ASP A 37 4.12 -16.19 -9.60
CA ASP A 37 3.92 -16.87 -10.88
C ASP A 37 2.51 -17.43 -11.09
N VAL A 38 1.57 -17.13 -10.18
CA VAL A 38 0.16 -17.52 -10.25
C VAL A 38 -0.68 -16.34 -10.73
N ASP A 39 -1.58 -16.61 -11.69
CA ASP A 39 -2.57 -15.66 -12.20
C ASP A 39 -3.96 -15.88 -11.56
N ASP A 40 -4.93 -15.04 -11.90
CA ASP A 40 -6.30 -15.11 -11.36
C ASP A 40 -7.17 -16.17 -12.07
N ASN A 41 -6.77 -16.65 -13.25
CA ASN A 41 -7.55 -17.61 -14.04
C ASN A 41 -7.09 -19.07 -13.88
N ASN A 42 -6.06 -19.31 -13.04
CA ASN A 42 -5.41 -20.61 -12.86
C ASN A 42 -4.81 -21.16 -14.17
N ASP A 43 -4.29 -20.27 -15.02
CA ASP A 43 -3.50 -20.66 -16.18
C ASP A 43 -2.19 -21.34 -15.73
N PRO A 44 -1.57 -22.19 -16.57
CA PRO A 44 -0.26 -22.75 -16.25
C PRO A 44 0.77 -21.64 -15.99
N PRO A 45 1.60 -21.72 -14.93
CA PRO A 45 2.57 -20.68 -14.59
C PRO A 45 3.50 -20.28 -15.75
N GLU A 46 3.91 -21.23 -16.58
CA GLU A 46 4.73 -20.96 -17.77
C GLU A 46 4.05 -20.04 -18.79
N GLU A 47 2.73 -20.08 -18.91
CA GLU A 47 1.95 -19.22 -19.79
C GLU A 47 1.82 -17.82 -19.19
N PHE A 48 1.50 -17.74 -17.89
CA PHE A 48 1.42 -16.47 -17.18
C PHE A 48 2.76 -15.73 -17.14
N LEU A 49 3.88 -16.43 -16.97
CA LEU A 49 5.21 -15.81 -16.94
C LEU A 49 5.58 -15.15 -18.27
N ILE A 50 5.06 -15.60 -19.41
CA ILE A 50 5.21 -14.90 -20.69
C ILE A 50 4.49 -13.54 -20.64
N ARG A 51 3.28 -13.50 -20.07
CA ARG A 51 2.52 -12.26 -19.87
C ARG A 51 3.23 -11.32 -18.89
N ARG A 52 3.71 -11.84 -17.75
CA ARG A 52 4.45 -11.06 -16.74
C ARG A 52 5.72 -10.44 -17.34
N ALA A 53 6.47 -11.20 -18.14
CA ALA A 53 7.65 -10.69 -18.84
C ALA A 53 7.31 -9.53 -19.80
N ALA A 54 6.24 -9.66 -20.58
CA ALA A 54 5.78 -8.61 -21.47
C ALA A 54 5.29 -7.36 -20.70
N ALA A 55 4.56 -7.57 -19.60
CA ALA A 55 4.06 -6.51 -18.73
C ALA A 55 5.19 -5.72 -18.07
N TYR A 56 6.17 -6.41 -17.46
CA TYR A 56 7.32 -5.78 -16.81
C TYR A 56 8.21 -5.02 -17.79
N ARG A 57 8.42 -5.57 -19.00
CA ARG A 57 9.09 -4.84 -20.09
C ARG A 57 8.34 -3.56 -20.44
N ALA A 58 7.03 -3.64 -20.65
CA ALA A 58 6.22 -2.47 -20.99
C ALA A 58 6.22 -1.43 -19.86
N TYR A 59 6.18 -1.85 -18.58
CA TYR A 59 6.32 -0.98 -17.42
C TYR A 59 7.65 -0.22 -17.47
N TRP A 60 8.76 -0.95 -17.61
CA TRP A 60 10.10 -0.35 -17.66
C TRP A 60 10.27 0.62 -18.83
N GLU A 61 9.76 0.29 -20.01
CA GLU A 61 9.81 1.16 -21.20
C GLU A 61 9.03 2.48 -21.04
N ASN A 62 8.06 2.55 -20.12
CA ASN A 62 7.14 3.68 -19.95
C ASN A 62 7.25 4.40 -18.59
N MET A 63 8.18 3.98 -17.73
CA MET A 63 8.40 4.55 -16.41
C MET A 63 9.83 5.09 -16.24
N PRO A 64 10.04 6.15 -15.44
CA PRO A 64 11.35 6.79 -15.28
C PRO A 64 12.26 5.98 -14.33
N LEU A 65 12.56 4.74 -14.69
CA LEU A 65 13.35 3.81 -13.90
C LEU A 65 14.82 3.79 -14.32
N ARG A 66 15.70 3.38 -13.40
CA ARG A 66 17.14 3.25 -13.67
C ARG A 66 17.47 1.87 -14.22
N MET A 67 18.68 1.72 -14.77
CA MET A 67 19.17 0.47 -15.35
C MET A 67 19.09 -0.76 -14.42
N PRO A 68 19.32 -0.66 -13.09
CA PRO A 68 19.15 -1.81 -12.19
C PRO A 68 17.72 -2.35 -12.10
N GLN A 69 16.72 -1.61 -12.59
CA GLN A 69 15.33 -2.04 -12.70
C GLN A 69 14.99 -2.55 -14.11
N ARG A 70 15.97 -2.75 -15.00
CA ARG A 70 15.71 -3.36 -16.31
C ARG A 70 15.26 -4.83 -16.09
N PRO A 71 14.13 -5.26 -16.68
CA PRO A 71 13.67 -6.63 -16.56
C PRO A 71 14.58 -7.63 -17.29
N ASP A 72 14.66 -8.84 -16.76
CA ASP A 72 15.19 -10.04 -17.41
C ASP A 72 14.08 -11.10 -17.47
N GLY A 73 13.49 -11.28 -18.64
CA GLY A 73 12.29 -12.10 -18.78
C GLY A 73 11.17 -11.66 -17.83
N PRO A 74 10.60 -12.58 -17.02
CA PRO A 74 9.53 -12.27 -16.07
C PRO A 74 10.05 -11.68 -14.75
N ASP A 75 11.34 -11.41 -14.60
CA ASP A 75 11.93 -10.95 -13.35
C ASP A 75 12.42 -9.50 -13.43
N MET A 76 12.04 -8.68 -12.44
CA MET A 76 12.45 -7.28 -12.40
C MET A 76 12.51 -6.75 -10.97
N ARG A 77 13.72 -6.50 -10.47
CA ARG A 77 13.91 -5.98 -9.11
C ARG A 77 13.45 -4.52 -8.98
N LEU A 78 12.19 -4.33 -8.62
CA LEU A 78 11.58 -3.00 -8.47
C LEU A 78 11.73 -2.39 -7.07
N TYR A 79 11.67 -3.22 -6.01
CA TYR A 79 11.85 -2.76 -4.63
C TYR A 79 13.24 -2.13 -4.44
N ARG A 80 13.28 -1.01 -3.72
CA ARG A 80 14.50 -0.18 -3.58
C ARG A 80 14.38 0.81 -2.42
N ARG A 81 15.53 1.28 -1.95
CA ARG A 81 15.66 2.23 -0.83
C ARG A 81 16.29 3.53 -1.31
N PHE A 82 15.81 4.64 -0.79
CA PHE A 82 16.48 5.93 -0.90
C PHE A 82 16.32 6.75 0.38
N HIS A 83 17.15 7.77 0.52
CA HIS A 83 17.16 8.65 1.68
C HIS A 83 16.89 10.09 1.24
N TYR A 84 16.06 10.80 1.99
CA TYR A 84 15.90 12.24 1.88
C TYR A 84 16.66 12.91 3.03
N GLY A 85 17.96 13.13 2.79
CA GLY A 85 18.88 13.58 3.84
C GLY A 85 18.82 12.68 5.08
N ARG A 86 18.76 13.30 6.26
CA ARG A 86 18.51 12.60 7.54
C ARG A 86 17.03 12.55 7.91
N LEU A 87 16.17 13.18 7.13
CA LEU A 87 14.75 13.33 7.47
C LEU A 87 14.01 12.01 7.29
N ALA A 88 14.16 11.35 6.14
CA ALA A 88 13.39 10.15 5.84
C ALA A 88 14.20 9.09 5.10
N GLN A 89 14.01 7.82 5.49
CA GLN A 89 14.33 6.65 4.69
C GLN A 89 13.04 6.15 4.04
N PHE A 90 13.08 5.93 2.73
CA PHE A 90 11.96 5.36 1.97
C PHE A 90 12.34 3.96 1.50
N ASP A 91 11.57 2.98 1.94
CA ASP A 91 11.67 1.56 1.59
C ASP A 91 10.53 1.19 0.64
N ILE A 92 10.69 1.42 -0.65
CA ILE A 92 9.66 1.09 -1.64
C ILE A 92 9.59 -0.43 -1.80
N LEU A 93 8.43 -1.01 -1.54
CA LEU A 93 8.19 -2.44 -1.68
C LEU A 93 7.60 -2.81 -3.05
N ASP A 94 7.84 -4.07 -3.39
CA ASP A 94 7.08 -4.87 -4.32
C ASP A 94 6.38 -5.98 -3.53
N THR A 95 5.04 -6.00 -3.53
CA THR A 95 4.25 -7.02 -2.84
C THR A 95 3.45 -7.88 -3.82
N ARG A 96 3.91 -7.99 -5.08
CA ARG A 96 3.28 -8.84 -6.10
C ARG A 96 4.21 -9.89 -6.66
N GLN A 97 5.45 -9.55 -7.02
CA GLN A 97 6.33 -10.49 -7.73
C GLN A 97 6.78 -11.69 -6.87
N TYR A 98 6.81 -11.55 -5.54
CA TYR A 98 7.46 -12.52 -4.65
C TYR A 98 6.52 -13.14 -3.59
N ARG A 99 5.23 -12.82 -3.66
CA ARG A 99 4.24 -13.27 -2.67
C ARG A 99 3.82 -14.70 -2.90
N SER A 100 3.39 -15.36 -1.83
CA SER A 100 2.59 -16.58 -1.93
C SER A 100 1.22 -16.28 -2.54
N ASP A 101 0.57 -17.29 -3.11
CA ASP A 101 -0.82 -17.20 -3.58
C ASP A 101 -1.79 -16.91 -2.42
N GLN A 102 -2.92 -16.26 -2.72
CA GLN A 102 -3.96 -15.88 -1.75
C GLN A 102 -4.58 -17.11 -1.11
N ALA A 103 -4.74 -17.07 0.21
CA ALA A 103 -5.36 -18.17 0.91
C ALA A 103 -6.86 -18.29 0.57
N TYR A 104 -7.36 -19.52 0.59
CA TYR A 104 -8.80 -19.83 0.50
C TYR A 104 -9.49 -19.32 -0.78
N GLY A 105 -8.75 -19.23 -1.89
CA GLY A 105 -9.29 -18.75 -3.18
C GLY A 105 -9.60 -17.26 -3.20
N ASP A 106 -8.84 -16.47 -2.43
CA ASP A 106 -8.91 -15.01 -2.40
C ASP A 106 -10.24 -14.41 -1.88
N GLY A 107 -10.35 -13.08 -1.93
CA GLY A 107 -11.48 -12.28 -1.51
C GLY A 107 -11.52 -12.07 0.01
N TRP A 108 -12.74 -11.84 0.50
CA TRP A 108 -13.01 -11.67 1.92
C TRP A 108 -13.33 -13.03 2.54
N GLN A 109 -12.36 -13.59 3.27
CA GLN A 109 -12.43 -14.94 3.85
C GLN A 109 -12.21 -14.92 5.36
N TYR A 110 -12.72 -15.94 6.04
CA TYR A 110 -12.41 -16.12 7.46
C TYR A 110 -10.95 -16.61 7.59
N PRO A 111 -10.13 -15.98 8.46
CA PRO A 111 -8.79 -16.48 8.73
C PRO A 111 -8.82 -17.92 9.27
N GLY A 112 -7.73 -18.64 9.01
CA GLY A 112 -7.50 -19.98 9.50
C GLY A 112 -6.10 -20.48 9.14
N PRO A 113 -5.85 -21.80 9.26
CA PRO A 113 -4.50 -22.38 9.15
C PRO A 113 -3.72 -22.04 7.87
N GLU A 114 -4.38 -21.85 6.73
CA GLU A 114 -3.73 -21.52 5.46
C GLU A 114 -3.30 -20.04 5.43
N SER A 115 -4.20 -19.13 5.80
CA SER A 115 -3.83 -17.71 5.92
C SER A 115 -2.79 -17.48 7.03
N GLU A 116 -2.85 -18.27 8.10
CA GLU A 116 -1.99 -18.15 9.29
C GLU A 116 -0.67 -18.92 9.18
N ASP A 117 -0.43 -19.62 8.07
CA ASP A 117 0.81 -20.37 7.86
C ASP A 117 2.03 -19.43 7.96
N PRO A 118 2.97 -19.70 8.90
CA PRO A 118 4.13 -18.84 9.11
C PRO A 118 5.08 -18.77 7.91
N SER A 119 5.02 -19.73 6.98
CA SER A 119 5.85 -19.77 5.77
C SER A 119 5.36 -18.84 4.65
N ARG A 120 4.09 -18.43 4.67
CA ARG A 120 3.54 -17.50 3.66
C ARG A 120 4.15 -16.10 3.79
N THR A 121 4.24 -15.43 2.65
CA THR A 121 4.94 -14.14 2.53
C THR A 121 4.31 -13.23 1.48
N LEU A 122 4.35 -11.92 1.72
CA LEU A 122 4.05 -10.89 0.70
C LEU A 122 5.29 -10.40 -0.03
N THR A 123 6.44 -10.43 0.64
CA THR A 123 7.68 -9.79 0.15
C THR A 123 8.67 -10.80 -0.40
N GLY A 124 8.50 -12.09 -0.11
CA GLY A 124 9.54 -13.09 -0.34
C GLY A 124 10.72 -12.92 0.64
N ALA A 125 11.48 -13.99 0.85
CA ALA A 125 12.52 -14.01 1.89
C ALA A 125 13.66 -13.00 1.63
N THR A 126 13.99 -12.72 0.37
CA THR A 126 15.10 -11.82 0.02
C THR A 126 14.78 -10.35 0.29
N GLN A 127 13.60 -9.88 -0.12
CA GLN A 127 13.16 -8.52 0.15
C GLN A 127 12.86 -8.32 1.63
N GLU A 128 12.29 -9.31 2.32
CA GLU A 128 12.08 -9.22 3.78
C GLU A 128 13.39 -9.00 4.52
N ARG A 129 14.44 -9.80 4.25
CA ARG A 129 15.77 -9.59 4.85
C ARG A 129 16.33 -8.22 4.52
N TRP A 130 16.24 -7.79 3.26
CA TRP A 130 16.70 -6.47 2.83
C TRP A 130 15.99 -5.31 3.56
N LEU A 131 14.70 -5.47 3.85
CA LEU A 131 13.89 -4.51 4.58
C LEU A 131 14.33 -4.45 6.05
N LEU A 132 14.37 -5.60 6.72
CA LEU A 132 14.74 -5.71 8.14
C LEU A 132 16.18 -5.20 8.39
N ASP A 133 17.12 -5.53 7.51
CA ASP A 133 18.48 -5.01 7.57
C ASP A 133 18.55 -3.49 7.32
N GLY A 134 17.61 -2.96 6.54
CA GLY A 134 17.43 -1.53 6.36
C GLY A 134 16.98 -0.81 7.61
N PHE A 135 15.98 -1.38 8.28
CA PHE A 135 15.49 -0.85 9.55
C PHE A 135 16.61 -0.75 10.58
N ARG A 136 17.39 -1.82 10.76
CA ARG A 136 18.53 -1.85 11.69
C ARG A 136 19.63 -0.82 11.40
N ARG A 137 19.75 -0.37 10.14
CA ARG A 137 20.77 0.60 9.71
C ARG A 137 20.23 2.02 9.57
N SER A 138 18.91 2.23 9.66
CA SER A 138 18.34 3.55 9.47
C SER A 138 18.73 4.47 10.63
N THR A 139 19.15 5.67 10.27
CA THR A 139 19.34 6.79 11.21
C THR A 139 18.42 7.97 10.84
N ALA A 140 17.40 7.72 10.03
CA ALA A 140 16.46 8.74 9.58
C ALA A 140 15.43 9.05 10.66
N THR A 141 14.92 10.29 10.68
CA THR A 141 13.81 10.65 11.58
C THR A 141 12.57 9.82 11.25
N TRP A 142 12.21 9.67 9.97
CA TRP A 142 11.06 8.91 9.51
C TRP A 142 11.49 7.67 8.72
N ASN A 143 10.88 6.54 9.01
CA ASN A 143 11.00 5.34 8.18
C ASN A 143 9.67 5.10 7.46
N VAL A 144 9.68 5.35 6.16
CA VAL A 144 8.50 5.34 5.31
C VAL A 144 8.51 4.10 4.43
N LEU A 145 7.40 3.38 4.39
CA LEU A 145 7.19 2.15 3.63
C LEU A 145 6.12 2.35 2.54
N PRO A 146 6.46 2.93 1.37
CA PRO A 146 5.54 2.95 0.23
C PRO A 146 5.34 1.54 -0.33
N GLN A 147 4.08 1.10 -0.39
CA GLN A 147 3.69 -0.24 -0.82
C GLN A 147 2.23 -0.25 -1.32
N GLN A 148 1.75 -1.41 -1.75
CA GLN A 148 0.55 -1.56 -2.57
C GLN A 148 -0.73 -1.70 -1.74
N VAL A 149 -0.83 -2.76 -0.93
CA VAL A 149 -2.08 -3.28 -0.35
C VAL A 149 -2.22 -2.95 1.12
N THR A 150 -3.44 -2.80 1.66
CA THR A 150 -3.61 -2.32 3.05
C THR A 150 -2.86 -3.14 4.09
N PHE A 151 -2.05 -2.45 4.89
CA PHE A 151 -1.17 -3.01 5.92
C PHE A 151 -1.93 -3.30 7.21
N SER A 152 -2.73 -2.35 7.68
CA SER A 152 -3.49 -2.45 8.93
C SER A 152 -4.69 -3.38 8.77
N GLN A 153 -5.09 -4.03 9.88
CA GLN A 153 -6.24 -4.95 9.85
C GLN A 153 -7.54 -4.24 9.47
N ARG A 154 -8.37 -4.90 8.66
CA ARG A 154 -9.69 -4.43 8.27
C ARG A 154 -10.73 -5.53 8.46
N LYS A 155 -11.50 -5.45 9.53
CA LYS A 155 -12.72 -6.24 9.75
C LYS A 155 -13.87 -5.67 8.93
N ASN A 156 -14.60 -6.52 8.20
CA ASN A 156 -15.74 -6.10 7.37
C ASN A 156 -17.11 -6.25 8.05
N THR A 157 -17.13 -6.58 9.34
CA THR A 157 -18.32 -6.72 10.18
C THR A 157 -17.97 -6.39 11.63
N THR A 158 -18.96 -5.95 12.41
CA THR A 158 -18.85 -5.68 13.85
C THR A 158 -18.97 -6.95 14.71
N ALA A 159 -19.23 -8.10 14.11
CA ALA A 159 -19.24 -9.37 14.82
C ALA A 159 -17.82 -9.79 15.26
N ASP A 160 -17.72 -10.56 16.35
CA ASP A 160 -16.45 -11.06 16.89
C ASP A 160 -15.61 -11.79 15.84
N ARG A 161 -16.27 -12.63 15.03
CA ARG A 161 -15.67 -13.31 13.90
C ARG A 161 -15.89 -12.50 12.62
N SER A 162 -14.80 -12.05 12.01
CA SER A 162 -14.82 -11.23 10.80
C SER A 162 -14.09 -11.91 9.66
N LYS A 163 -14.51 -11.61 8.42
CA LYS A 163 -13.73 -11.94 7.23
C LYS A 163 -12.69 -10.85 7.03
N LEU A 164 -11.51 -11.22 6.54
CA LEU A 164 -10.45 -10.31 6.16
C LEU A 164 -10.10 -10.47 4.67
N SER A 165 -9.45 -9.47 4.09
CA SER A 165 -9.01 -9.50 2.69
C SER A 165 -7.76 -10.39 2.56
N MET A 166 -7.87 -11.46 1.77
CA MET A 166 -6.78 -12.41 1.53
C MET A 166 -5.70 -11.85 0.59
N ASP A 167 -6.03 -10.84 -0.21
CA ASP A 167 -5.08 -10.13 -1.08
C ASP A 167 -4.22 -9.07 -0.36
N ALA A 168 -4.69 -8.58 0.80
CA ALA A 168 -3.99 -7.57 1.61
C ALA A 168 -3.13 -8.20 2.71
N TRP A 169 -2.43 -7.38 3.52
CA TRP A 169 -1.59 -7.89 4.63
C TRP A 169 -2.35 -8.70 5.68
N ASP A 170 -3.68 -8.56 5.74
CA ASP A 170 -4.53 -9.43 6.56
C ASP A 170 -4.54 -10.89 6.12
N GLY A 171 -4.34 -11.16 4.83
CA GLY A 171 -4.14 -12.50 4.29
C GLY A 171 -2.76 -13.07 4.58
N TYR A 172 -1.82 -12.27 5.09
CA TYR A 172 -0.42 -12.64 5.35
C TYR A 172 0.03 -12.19 6.76
N PRO A 173 -0.70 -12.55 7.83
CA PRO A 173 -0.47 -12.05 9.19
C PRO A 173 0.94 -12.39 9.71
N ALA A 174 1.50 -13.55 9.35
CA ALA A 174 2.86 -13.92 9.72
C ALA A 174 3.91 -12.99 9.08
N SER A 175 3.74 -12.64 7.80
CA SER A 175 4.60 -11.68 7.10
C SER A 175 4.48 -10.28 7.72
N ARG A 176 3.26 -9.82 8.03
CA ARG A 176 3.04 -8.55 8.75
C ARG A 176 3.75 -8.53 10.09
N SER A 177 3.63 -9.61 10.86
CA SER A 177 4.21 -9.73 12.19
C SER A 177 5.74 -9.67 12.16
N ARG A 178 6.39 -10.29 11.16
CA ARG A 178 7.85 -10.18 10.99
C ARG A 178 8.31 -8.77 10.67
N VAL A 179 7.56 -8.03 9.84
CA VAL A 179 7.86 -6.62 9.54
C VAL A 179 7.72 -5.75 10.79
N LEU A 180 6.61 -5.87 11.53
CA LEU A 180 6.39 -5.13 12.78
C LEU A 180 7.43 -5.47 13.85
N ALA A 181 7.78 -6.75 14.01
CA ALA A 181 8.86 -7.16 14.90
C ALA A 181 10.21 -6.53 14.48
N GLY A 182 10.45 -6.38 13.17
CA GLY A 182 11.61 -5.66 12.64
C GLY A 182 11.66 -4.19 13.01
N VAL A 183 10.50 -3.50 12.91
CA VAL A 183 10.33 -2.10 13.33
C VAL A 183 10.67 -1.95 14.80
N GLU A 184 10.10 -2.80 15.66
CA GLU A 184 10.35 -2.79 17.11
C GLU A 184 11.81 -3.11 17.45
N GLN A 185 12.39 -4.17 16.86
CA GLN A 185 13.78 -4.57 17.11
C GLN A 185 14.79 -3.50 16.69
N ALA A 186 14.47 -2.70 15.67
CA ALA A 186 15.31 -1.60 15.21
C ALA A 186 15.11 -0.31 16.03
N GLY A 187 14.15 -0.27 16.97
CA GLY A 187 13.84 0.94 17.74
C GLY A 187 13.27 2.07 16.89
N ILE A 188 12.53 1.73 15.83
CA ILE A 188 11.92 2.73 14.95
C ILE A 188 10.68 3.30 15.64
N GLU A 189 10.73 4.58 16.00
CA GLU A 189 9.63 5.28 16.67
C GLU A 189 8.65 5.94 15.67
N ASN A 190 9.11 6.21 14.45
CA ASN A 190 8.44 7.04 13.44
C ASN A 190 8.17 6.26 12.15
N PHE A 191 7.34 5.23 12.26
CA PHE A 191 7.01 4.35 11.14
C PHE A 191 5.76 4.82 10.39
N VAL A 192 5.89 5.01 9.08
CA VAL A 192 4.80 5.46 8.20
C VAL A 192 4.64 4.47 7.05
N VAL A 193 3.43 3.98 6.80
CA VAL A 193 3.10 3.16 5.63
C VAL A 193 2.27 3.99 4.66
N LEU A 194 2.63 3.95 3.37
CA LEU A 194 1.82 4.55 2.30
C LEU A 194 1.24 3.44 1.44
N THR A 195 -0.06 3.52 1.14
CA THR A 195 -0.83 2.40 0.57
C THR A 195 -1.77 2.89 -0.54
N GLY A 196 -2.07 2.04 -1.53
CA GLY A 196 -3.09 2.26 -2.57
C GLY A 196 -4.13 1.12 -2.60
N ASP A 197 -4.33 0.52 -3.79
CA ASP A 197 -5.20 -0.64 -4.08
C ASP A 197 -6.71 -0.42 -3.89
N VAL A 198 -7.14 -0.07 -2.68
CA VAL A 198 -8.53 -0.27 -2.22
C VAL A 198 -9.56 0.77 -2.70
N HIS A 199 -9.15 1.69 -3.57
CA HIS A 199 -9.99 2.72 -4.20
C HIS A 199 -10.74 3.65 -3.23
N VAL A 200 -10.28 3.75 -1.99
CA VAL A 200 -10.84 4.61 -0.95
C VAL A 200 -9.72 5.15 -0.06
N HIS A 201 -9.96 6.26 0.61
CA HIS A 201 -9.05 6.78 1.60
C HIS A 201 -9.26 6.13 2.96
N TYR A 202 -8.15 5.76 3.61
CA TYR A 202 -8.10 5.47 5.04
C TYR A 202 -6.95 6.23 5.71
N ALA A 203 -7.16 6.56 6.98
CA ALA A 203 -6.08 6.94 7.91
C ALA A 203 -6.16 5.95 9.08
N LEU A 204 -5.09 5.19 9.31
CA LEU A 204 -5.09 4.06 10.25
C LEU A 204 -3.92 4.17 11.23
N ASP A 205 -4.18 3.95 12.51
CA ASP A 205 -3.12 3.63 13.48
C ASP A 205 -2.66 2.19 13.27
N ILE A 206 -1.34 1.98 13.17
CA ILE A 206 -0.76 0.63 13.11
C ILE A 206 -0.59 0.13 14.54
N LYS A 207 -1.48 -0.75 14.97
CA LYS A 207 -1.46 -1.33 16.32
C LYS A 207 -0.48 -2.50 16.40
N LYS A 208 0.18 -2.66 17.54
CA LYS A 208 0.95 -3.87 17.87
C LYS A 208 0.05 -5.10 17.91
N ASP A 209 -1.15 -4.95 18.47
CA ASP A 209 -2.21 -5.94 18.43
C ASP A 209 -3.52 -5.25 18.00
N PHE A 210 -3.96 -5.55 16.77
CA PHE A 210 -5.18 -4.98 16.21
C PHE A 210 -6.46 -5.47 16.90
N ASN A 211 -6.42 -6.56 17.66
CA ASN A 211 -7.57 -7.03 18.45
C ASN A 211 -7.69 -6.31 19.80
N ASN A 212 -6.66 -5.57 20.22
CA ASN A 212 -6.66 -4.77 21.44
C ASN A 212 -6.50 -3.28 21.08
N PRO A 213 -7.58 -2.48 21.10
CA PRO A 213 -7.52 -1.05 20.78
C PRO A 213 -6.55 -0.24 21.66
N SER A 214 -6.33 -0.70 22.89
CA SER A 214 -5.40 -0.10 23.86
C SER A 214 -3.95 -0.57 23.70
N SER A 215 -3.66 -1.47 22.75
CA SER A 215 -2.29 -1.88 22.46
C SER A 215 -1.45 -0.69 21.98
N GLN A 216 -0.13 -0.83 22.05
CA GLN A 216 0.79 0.19 21.55
C GLN A 216 0.53 0.49 20.06
N THR A 217 0.58 1.77 19.68
CA THR A 217 0.66 2.18 18.28
C THR A 217 2.13 2.17 17.87
N LEU A 218 2.45 1.46 16.79
CA LEU A 218 3.82 1.31 16.27
C LEU A 218 4.11 2.25 15.09
N GLY A 219 3.08 2.89 14.53
CA GLY A 219 3.18 3.78 13.39
C GLY A 219 1.82 4.15 12.85
N VAL A 220 1.81 4.76 11.67
CA VAL A 220 0.59 5.17 10.98
C VAL A 220 0.56 4.71 9.54
N GLU A 221 -0.62 4.45 9.00
CA GLU A 221 -0.83 4.10 7.60
C GLU A 221 -1.73 5.14 6.93
N PHE A 222 -1.22 5.72 5.84
CA PHE A 222 -1.96 6.64 4.97
C PHE A 222 -2.34 5.91 3.68
N VAL A 223 -3.62 5.60 3.54
CA VAL A 223 -4.16 4.92 2.36
C VAL A 223 -4.73 5.95 1.40
N GLY A 224 -4.14 6.02 0.21
CA GLY A 224 -4.62 6.80 -0.91
C GLY A 224 -5.81 6.15 -1.58
N THR A 225 -6.81 6.96 -1.92
CA THR A 225 -7.88 6.56 -2.83
C THR A 225 -7.32 6.40 -4.25
N SER A 226 -8.16 5.94 -5.16
CA SER A 226 -7.85 5.90 -6.59
C SER A 226 -7.92 7.29 -7.23
N ILE A 227 -7.11 7.49 -8.26
CA ILE A 227 -7.25 8.64 -9.16
C ILE A 227 -8.62 8.60 -9.86
N THR A 228 -9.03 7.44 -10.40
CA THR A 228 -10.32 7.31 -11.12
C THR A 228 -11.08 6.00 -10.91
N SER A 229 -10.43 4.90 -10.50
CA SER A 229 -11.08 3.60 -10.31
C SER A 229 -12.26 3.71 -9.33
N GLY A 230 -13.41 3.11 -9.67
CA GLY A 230 -14.63 3.19 -8.83
C GLY A 230 -15.52 4.43 -9.06
N LYS A 231 -15.34 5.16 -10.18
CA LYS A 231 -16.15 6.33 -10.60
C LYS A 231 -16.12 7.45 -9.54
N ASP A 232 -17.20 8.20 -9.37
CA ASP A 232 -17.25 9.39 -8.49
C ASP A 232 -17.19 9.07 -6.99
N GLY A 233 -17.62 7.86 -6.62
CA GLY A 233 -17.65 7.42 -5.23
C GLY A 233 -18.58 8.25 -4.33
N ALA A 234 -18.31 8.23 -3.02
CA ALA A 234 -19.13 8.94 -2.02
C ALA A 234 -18.30 9.28 -0.78
N ASP A 235 -18.66 10.37 -0.09
CA ASP A 235 -17.94 10.79 1.12
C ASP A 235 -18.00 9.71 2.22
N LYS A 236 -19.16 9.04 2.33
CA LYS A 236 -19.37 7.86 3.16
C LYS A 236 -19.88 6.71 2.30
N PRO A 237 -19.03 5.73 1.96
CA PRO A 237 -19.47 4.52 1.25
C PRO A 237 -20.54 3.73 2.03
N ALA A 238 -21.24 2.82 1.35
CA ALA A 238 -22.34 2.07 1.96
C ALA A 238 -21.94 1.27 3.22
N ASN A 239 -20.69 0.79 3.28
CA ASN A 239 -20.13 0.07 4.43
C ASN A 239 -19.43 0.96 5.46
N TRP A 240 -19.54 2.29 5.35
CA TRP A 240 -18.79 3.25 6.18
C TRP A 240 -18.99 2.99 7.68
N SER A 241 -20.25 2.87 8.13
CA SER A 241 -20.58 2.66 9.54
C SER A 241 -19.99 1.36 10.09
N THR A 242 -20.09 0.28 9.31
CA THR A 242 -19.53 -1.02 9.69
C THR A 242 -18.02 -0.96 9.81
N MET A 243 -17.34 -0.39 8.80
CA MET A 243 -15.88 -0.34 8.77
C MET A 243 -15.31 0.52 9.90
N THR A 244 -15.89 1.70 10.17
CA THR A 244 -15.40 2.60 11.22
C THR A 244 -15.73 2.09 12.62
N THR A 245 -16.84 1.36 12.79
CA THR A 245 -17.19 0.74 14.08
C THR A 245 -16.34 -0.50 14.37
N ALA A 246 -16.12 -1.36 13.37
CA ALA A 246 -15.39 -2.61 13.54
C ALA A 246 -13.86 -2.43 13.70
N ASN A 247 -13.33 -1.26 13.30
CA ASN A 247 -11.90 -0.99 13.27
C ASN A 247 -11.58 0.34 14.00
N PRO A 248 -11.49 0.36 15.35
CA PRO A 248 -11.25 1.59 16.11
C PRO A 248 -9.93 2.32 15.81
N HIS A 249 -8.98 1.63 15.18
CA HIS A 249 -7.73 2.20 14.67
C HIS A 249 -7.91 2.94 13.33
N MET A 250 -9.05 2.80 12.63
CA MET A 250 -9.39 3.57 11.43
C MET A 250 -9.94 4.95 11.81
N LYS A 251 -9.11 5.98 11.72
CA LYS A 251 -9.47 7.36 12.05
C LYS A 251 -10.15 8.11 10.92
N PHE A 252 -10.00 7.63 9.69
CA PHE A 252 -10.64 8.20 8.51
C PHE A 252 -11.09 7.12 7.55
N TYR A 253 -12.25 7.35 6.93
CA TYR A 253 -12.73 6.60 5.79
C TYR A 253 -13.51 7.53 4.88
N ASN A 254 -13.04 7.70 3.64
CA ASN A 254 -13.74 8.46 2.60
C ASN A 254 -13.63 7.74 1.25
N GLY A 255 -14.73 7.70 0.49
CA GLY A 255 -14.78 6.99 -0.78
C GLY A 255 -14.85 7.90 -2.00
N ARG A 256 -14.35 9.14 -1.93
CA ARG A 256 -14.14 10.00 -3.10
C ARG A 256 -12.78 9.71 -3.74
N ARG A 257 -12.59 10.21 -4.97
CA ARG A 257 -11.35 10.10 -5.75
C ARG A 257 -10.41 11.26 -5.45
N GLY A 258 -9.13 11.07 -5.75
CA GLY A 258 -8.10 12.07 -5.50
C GLY A 258 -6.76 11.44 -5.11
N TYR A 259 -6.04 12.06 -4.19
CA TYR A 259 -4.70 11.66 -3.78
C TYR A 259 -4.39 12.16 -2.37
N VAL A 260 -3.28 11.71 -1.79
CA VAL A 260 -2.81 12.19 -0.47
C VAL A 260 -1.56 13.03 -0.67
N THR A 261 -1.52 14.20 -0.04
CA THR A 261 -0.28 14.96 0.13
C THR A 261 0.29 14.64 1.49
N VAL A 262 1.54 14.16 1.55
CA VAL A 262 2.25 13.90 2.81
C VAL A 262 3.36 14.94 2.98
N THR A 263 3.32 15.67 4.08
CA THR A 263 4.39 16.59 4.50
C THR A 263 5.13 15.95 5.66
N LEU A 264 6.45 15.80 5.54
CA LEU A 264 7.32 15.30 6.59
C LEU A 264 8.26 16.42 7.02
N ASP A 265 8.37 16.66 8.32
CA ASP A 265 9.38 17.53 8.92
C ASP A 265 10.01 16.85 10.15
N GLY A 266 10.84 17.57 10.90
CA GLY A 266 11.53 16.99 12.07
C GLY A 266 10.60 16.57 13.20
N ASP A 267 9.39 17.13 13.25
CA ASP A 267 8.49 17.05 14.39
C ASP A 267 7.23 16.24 14.06
N GLN A 268 6.83 16.15 12.79
CA GLN A 268 5.58 15.50 12.40
C GLN A 268 5.56 14.95 10.96
N ALA A 269 4.66 13.96 10.78
CA ALA A 269 4.18 13.52 9.49
C ALA A 269 2.70 13.92 9.35
N ARG A 270 2.41 14.80 8.39
CA ARG A 270 1.07 15.29 8.10
C ARG A 270 0.56 14.71 6.78
N ALA A 271 -0.65 14.15 6.79
CA ALA A 271 -1.36 13.69 5.60
C ALA A 271 -2.62 14.54 5.35
N ASP A 272 -2.68 15.18 4.19
CA ASP A 272 -3.88 15.86 3.70
C ASP A 272 -4.56 14.99 2.64
N TYR A 273 -5.81 14.61 2.88
CA TYR A 273 -6.60 13.78 1.99
C TYR A 273 -7.32 14.64 0.96
N LYS A 274 -6.75 14.74 -0.25
CA LYS A 274 -7.27 15.57 -1.33
C LYS A 274 -8.32 14.81 -2.12
N THR A 275 -9.49 15.41 -2.31
CA THR A 275 -10.63 14.77 -2.97
C THR A 275 -11.26 15.65 -4.03
N VAL A 276 -11.86 15.02 -5.04
CA VAL A 276 -12.79 15.65 -5.98
C VAL A 276 -14.18 15.04 -5.85
N SER A 277 -15.21 15.83 -6.14
CA SER A 277 -16.61 15.37 -6.06
C SER A 277 -17.02 14.44 -7.21
N ALA A 278 -16.35 14.56 -8.36
CA ALA A 278 -16.60 13.76 -9.55
C ALA A 278 -15.32 13.57 -10.38
N VAL A 279 -15.23 12.44 -11.06
CA VAL A 279 -14.24 12.13 -12.10
C VAL A 279 -14.92 11.71 -13.41
N THR A 280 -16.24 11.50 -13.40
CA THR A 280 -17.04 11.24 -14.60
C THR A 280 -17.28 12.50 -15.43
N THR A 281 -17.02 13.68 -14.86
CA THR A 281 -17.00 14.97 -15.54
C THR A 281 -15.69 15.70 -15.26
N PRO A 282 -15.16 16.46 -16.23
CA PRO A 282 -13.90 17.18 -16.04
C PRO A 282 -14.06 18.37 -15.08
N ASN A 283 -12.92 18.84 -14.54
CA ASN A 283 -12.80 20.09 -13.78
C ASN A 283 -13.56 20.13 -12.43
N ALA A 284 -13.79 18.98 -11.80
CA ALA A 284 -14.26 18.96 -10.42
C ALA A 284 -13.22 19.63 -9.49
N PRO A 285 -13.64 20.55 -8.59
CA PRO A 285 -12.70 21.26 -7.74
C PRO A 285 -12.06 20.31 -6.72
N LEU A 286 -10.76 20.49 -6.50
CA LEU A 286 -10.02 19.77 -5.48
C LEU A 286 -10.29 20.38 -4.10
N THR A 287 -10.61 19.54 -3.12
CA THR A 287 -10.80 19.91 -1.72
C THR A 287 -9.91 19.06 -0.82
N THR A 288 -9.71 19.48 0.44
CA THR A 288 -9.10 18.62 1.47
C THR A 288 -10.22 18.09 2.35
N ALA A 289 -10.50 16.78 2.27
CA ALA A 289 -11.59 16.14 3.01
C ALA A 289 -11.27 15.97 4.51
N ALA A 290 -10.00 15.73 4.83
CA ALA A 290 -9.48 15.67 6.20
C ALA A 290 -7.96 15.86 6.19
N SER A 291 -7.42 16.27 7.33
CA SER A 291 -5.98 16.30 7.58
C SER A 291 -5.66 15.55 8.87
N PHE A 292 -4.57 14.80 8.89
CA PHE A 292 -4.10 14.08 10.07
C PHE A 292 -2.62 14.30 10.28
N VAL A 293 -2.20 14.27 11.55
CA VAL A 293 -0.81 14.40 11.98
C VAL A 293 -0.44 13.20 12.85
N SER A 294 0.78 12.70 12.66
CA SER A 294 1.50 11.83 13.60
C SER A 294 2.74 12.57 14.06
N GLU A 295 2.93 12.70 15.37
CA GLU A 295 4.08 13.40 15.96
C GLU A 295 5.29 12.46 16.04
N ALA A 296 6.49 13.01 15.83
CA ALA A 296 7.74 12.27 15.99
C ALA A 296 7.90 11.82 17.45
N GLY A 297 8.22 10.54 17.65
CA GLY A 297 8.36 9.91 18.97
C GLY A 297 7.03 9.57 19.65
N ASN A 298 5.89 9.97 19.08
CA ASN A 298 4.55 9.73 19.62
C ASN A 298 3.60 9.25 18.51
N PRO A 299 3.78 8.01 18.01
CA PRO A 299 3.02 7.51 16.87
C PRO A 299 1.53 7.38 17.21
N GLY A 300 0.69 8.04 16.43
CA GLY A 300 -0.76 8.04 16.57
C GLY A 300 -1.39 9.20 15.82
N LEU A 301 -2.51 8.94 15.16
CA LEU A 301 -3.16 9.92 14.31
C LEU A 301 -4.02 10.91 15.11
N GLN A 302 -3.72 12.19 14.95
CA GLN A 302 -4.52 13.31 15.44
C GLN A 302 -5.14 14.06 14.25
N GLN A 303 -6.44 14.34 14.29
CA GLN A 303 -7.09 15.13 13.26
C GLN A 303 -6.81 16.62 13.47
N VAL A 304 -6.50 17.36 12.39
CA VAL A 304 -6.18 18.80 12.42
C VAL A 304 -6.94 19.60 11.37
#